data_AF-R4UBG5-F1
#
_entry.id   AF-R4UBG5-F1
#
_cell.length_a   1.000
_cell.length_b   1.000
_cell.length_c   1.000
_cell.angle_alpha   90.00
_cell.angle_beta   90.00
_cell.angle_gamma   90.00
#
_symmetry.space_group_name_H-M   'P 1'
#
loop_
_entity.id
_entity.type
_entity.pdbx_description
1 polymer ?
#
loop_
_entity_poly.entity_id
_entity_poly.type
_entity_poly.pdbx_seq_one_letter_code
_entity_poly.pdbx_strand_id
1 'polypeptide(L)'
;MQLIKYTEGHKLTNLEIQLVAKLNENIKETLKLSINKLALKLYISPSSLSRLVRKLGFKNYNGFIIWLSGQYQLAQRYTSEQLENKQNNPIDIITKIYHHYAFELEQTYLNIEIDNFEIAINWIHNSSQIIIYGPSDSNIFLKNFNFYLNLLRYHTILINYFSIFQQLLATTQENDLFIIYLYHEQLIKLPWRELYQLAHEKKIKILLFTNSNKIKNNNFIQKITLTKKELADNNANFTSYASNLMTINFLFELLVAKYHLTLYQKWEAQKNN
;
A
#
# COMPACT_ATOMS: atom_id res chain seq x y z
N MET A 1 -8.50 20.07 2.23
CA MET A 1 -7.46 19.01 2.28
C MET A 1 -7.87 17.97 3.32
N GLN A 2 -8.09 16.71 2.92
CA GLN A 2 -8.49 15.63 3.82
C GLN A 2 -7.28 14.77 4.21
N LEU A 3 -6.71 15.02 5.39
CA LEU A 3 -5.57 14.25 5.91
C LEU A 3 -6.00 13.15 6.88
N ILE A 4 -6.98 13.42 7.74
CA ILE A 4 -7.48 12.47 8.73
C ILE A 4 -8.49 11.55 8.04
N LYS A 5 -8.11 10.30 7.81
CA LYS A 5 -8.94 9.31 7.09
C LYS A 5 -9.39 8.19 8.04
N TYR A 6 -10.49 7.54 7.68
CA TYR A 6 -10.99 6.35 8.34
C TYR A 6 -11.44 5.31 7.31
N THR A 7 -11.77 4.12 7.79
CA THR A 7 -12.21 2.96 7.00
C THR A 7 -13.36 2.29 7.74
N GLU A 8 -14.16 1.47 7.06
CA GLU A 8 -15.27 0.71 7.67
C GLU A 8 -14.81 -0.13 8.88
N GLY A 9 -13.55 -0.58 8.89
CA GLY A 9 -12.96 -1.35 9.99
C GLY A 9 -12.87 -0.59 11.32
N HIS A 10 -12.84 0.74 11.29
CA HIS A 10 -12.76 1.57 12.50
C HIS A 10 -14.12 1.68 13.24
N LYS A 11 -15.22 1.26 12.61
CA LYS A 11 -16.58 1.25 13.19
C LYS A 11 -16.95 2.60 13.87
N LEU A 12 -16.79 3.68 13.11
CA LEU A 12 -17.17 5.02 13.56
C LEU A 12 -18.70 5.20 13.52
N THR A 13 -19.24 5.92 14.51
CA THR A 13 -20.63 6.37 14.48
C THR A 13 -20.82 7.52 13.50
N ASN A 14 -22.07 7.84 13.11
CA ASN A 14 -22.37 8.99 12.26
C ASN A 14 -21.82 10.31 12.85
N LEU A 15 -21.89 10.46 14.18
CA LEU A 15 -21.30 11.61 14.86
C LEU A 15 -19.77 11.62 14.73
N GLU A 16 -19.11 10.48 14.94
CA GLU A 16 -17.65 10.37 14.81
C GLU A 16 -17.16 10.64 13.38
N ILE A 17 -17.93 10.24 12.37
CA ILE A 17 -17.67 10.58 10.96
C ILE A 17 -17.74 12.09 10.73
N GLN A 18 -18.79 12.75 11.24
CA GLN A 18 -18.92 14.21 11.15
C GLN A 18 -17.79 14.94 11.88
N LEU A 19 -17.36 14.42 13.04
CA LEU A 19 -16.22 14.96 13.78
C LEU A 19 -14.92 14.85 12.98
N VAL A 20 -14.68 13.73 12.29
CA VAL A 20 -13.50 13.58 11.41
C VAL A 20 -13.56 14.56 10.23
N ALA A 21 -14.74 14.78 9.64
CA ALA A 21 -14.91 15.80 8.61
C ALA A 21 -14.56 17.19 9.14
N LYS A 22 -15.08 17.56 10.31
CA LYS A 22 -14.84 18.85 10.97
C LYS A 22 -13.38 19.08 11.36
N LEU A 23 -12.66 18.02 11.74
CA LEU A 23 -11.22 18.08 11.99
C LEU A 23 -10.41 18.37 10.71
N ASN A 24 -10.86 17.84 9.56
CA ASN A 24 -10.23 18.07 8.26
C ASN A 24 -10.52 19.45 7.67
N GLU A 25 -11.63 20.09 8.04
CA GLU A 25 -11.96 21.44 7.59
C GLU A 25 -10.91 22.47 7.99
N ASN A 26 -10.32 22.35 9.19
CA ASN A 26 -9.28 23.26 9.67
C ASN A 26 -8.15 22.53 10.43
N ILE A 27 -7.24 21.96 9.65
CA ILE A 27 -6.10 21.18 10.19
C ILE A 27 -5.12 22.07 10.97
N LYS A 28 -4.87 23.32 10.51
CA LYS A 28 -3.97 24.25 11.23
C LYS A 28 -4.41 24.48 12.66
N GLU A 29 -5.72 24.60 12.85
CA GLU A 29 -6.29 24.84 14.16
C GLU A 29 -6.29 23.57 15.01
N THR A 30 -6.69 22.43 14.43
CA THR A 30 -6.61 21.12 15.09
C THR A 30 -5.23 20.87 15.69
N LEU A 31 -4.16 21.22 14.96
CA LEU A 31 -2.77 21.06 15.40
C LEU A 31 -2.35 21.95 16.57
N LYS A 32 -3.03 23.07 16.81
CA LYS A 32 -2.66 24.06 17.85
C LYS A 32 -3.39 23.83 19.17
N LEU A 33 -4.47 23.06 19.16
CA LEU A 33 -5.34 22.93 20.32
C LEU A 33 -5.00 21.71 21.17
N SER A 34 -5.04 21.88 22.50
CA SER A 34 -5.04 20.75 23.42
C SER A 34 -6.34 19.96 23.29
N ILE A 35 -6.32 18.69 23.71
CA ILE A 35 -7.51 17.82 23.66
C ILE A 35 -8.75 18.47 24.29
N ASN A 36 -8.58 19.20 25.40
CA ASN A 36 -9.68 19.88 26.10
C ASN A 36 -10.28 21.01 25.26
N LYS A 37 -9.43 21.84 24.64
CA LYS A 37 -9.88 22.96 23.81
C LYS A 37 -10.51 22.48 22.50
N LEU A 38 -9.93 21.45 21.89
CA LEU A 38 -10.45 20.88 20.65
C LEU A 38 -11.79 20.17 20.89
N ALA A 39 -11.91 19.40 21.98
CA ALA A 39 -13.16 18.74 22.35
C ALA A 39 -14.29 19.77 22.61
N LEU A 40 -13.99 20.84 23.34
CA LEU A 40 -14.94 21.93 23.59
C LEU A 40 -15.41 22.57 22.27
N LYS A 41 -14.50 22.80 21.32
CA LYS A 41 -14.84 23.37 20.01
C LYS A 41 -15.68 22.42 19.14
N LEU A 42 -15.48 21.12 19.33
CA LEU A 42 -16.25 20.07 18.67
C LEU A 42 -17.56 19.73 19.39
N TYR A 43 -17.89 20.44 20.48
CA TYR A 43 -19.06 20.19 21.33
C TYR A 43 -19.12 18.75 21.89
N ILE A 44 -17.96 18.21 22.25
CA ILE A 44 -17.82 16.88 22.85
C ILE A 44 -16.93 16.91 24.10
N SER A 45 -16.95 15.84 24.88
CA SER A 45 -16.03 15.67 26.00
C SER A 45 -14.61 15.29 25.51
N PRO A 46 -13.55 15.62 26.29
CA PRO A 46 -12.19 15.16 25.99
C PRO A 46 -12.07 13.64 25.91
N SER A 47 -12.87 12.91 26.71
CA SER A 47 -12.92 11.45 26.69
C SER A 47 -13.50 10.90 25.38
N SER A 48 -14.53 11.56 24.81
CA SER A 48 -15.09 11.21 23.50
C SER A 48 -14.08 11.44 22.38
N LEU A 49 -13.36 12.57 22.40
CA LEU A 49 -12.31 12.85 21.43
C LEU A 49 -11.14 11.85 21.54
N SER A 50 -10.73 11.51 22.76
CA SER A 50 -9.71 10.48 23.01
C SER A 50 -10.12 9.11 22.47
N ARG A 51 -11.39 8.73 22.65
CA ARG A 51 -11.95 7.48 22.12
C ARG A 51 -11.97 7.47 20.60
N LEU A 52 -12.37 8.58 19.96
CA LEU A 52 -12.32 8.72 18.51
C LEU A 52 -10.90 8.55 17.98
N VAL A 53 -9.92 9.23 18.58
CA VAL A 53 -8.51 9.11 18.19
C VAL A 53 -7.99 7.68 18.33
N ARG A 54 -8.38 6.97 19.39
CA ARG A 54 -8.04 5.54 19.54
C ARG A 54 -8.72 4.67 18.50
N LYS A 55 -9.99 4.95 18.17
CA LYS A 55 -10.69 4.26 17.08
C LYS A 55 -10.03 4.51 15.72
N LEU A 56 -9.35 5.64 15.51
CA LEU A 56 -8.58 5.93 14.30
C LEU A 56 -7.19 5.26 14.28
N GLY A 57 -6.88 4.41 15.27
CA GLY A 57 -5.63 3.62 15.30
C GLY A 57 -4.49 4.25 16.11
N PHE A 58 -4.69 5.41 16.74
CA PHE A 58 -3.64 6.07 17.51
C PHE A 58 -3.65 5.69 18.98
N LYS A 59 -2.47 5.54 19.59
CA LYS A 59 -2.32 5.22 21.02
C LYS A 59 -2.93 6.29 21.93
N ASN A 60 -2.75 7.57 21.57
CA ASN A 60 -3.25 8.72 22.31
C ASN A 60 -3.35 9.97 21.41
N TYR A 61 -3.92 11.04 21.97
CA TYR A 61 -4.10 12.33 21.27
C TYR A 61 -2.78 12.95 20.80
N ASN A 62 -1.72 12.88 21.61
CA ASN A 62 -0.43 13.46 21.23
C ASN A 62 0.18 12.73 20.02
N GLY A 63 0.08 11.40 19.96
CA GLY A 63 0.50 10.61 18.81
C GLY A 63 -0.29 10.98 17.54
N PHE A 64 -1.58 11.25 17.67
CA PHE A 64 -2.41 11.76 16.58
C PHE A 64 -1.96 13.15 16.10
N ILE A 65 -1.68 14.09 17.00
CA ILE A 65 -1.20 15.44 16.63
C ILE A 65 0.18 15.40 15.97
N ILE A 66 1.11 14.57 16.47
CA ILE A 66 2.43 14.39 15.86
C ILE A 66 2.28 13.88 14.43
N TRP A 67 1.50 12.80 14.23
CA TRP A 67 1.23 12.26 12.91
C TRP A 67 0.57 13.30 12.00
N LEU A 68 -0.48 13.98 12.48
CA LEU A 68 -1.20 14.99 11.70
C LEU A 68 -0.29 16.16 11.34
N SER A 69 0.65 16.54 12.20
CA SER A 69 1.61 17.61 11.93
C SER A 69 2.56 17.22 10.80
N GLY A 70 3.09 16.00 10.84
CA GLY A 70 3.91 15.45 9.75
C GLY A 70 3.15 15.47 8.43
N GLN A 71 1.94 14.91 8.42
CA GLN A 71 1.09 14.88 7.23
C GLN A 71 0.74 16.28 6.73
N TYR A 72 0.50 17.22 7.64
CA TYR A 72 0.17 18.60 7.30
C TYR A 72 1.36 19.35 6.70
N GLN A 73 2.56 19.18 7.26
CA GLN A 73 3.79 19.78 6.74
C GLN A 73 4.14 19.20 5.38
N LEU A 74 4.04 17.88 5.21
CA LEU A 74 4.20 17.22 3.92
C LEU A 74 3.20 17.79 2.92
N ALA A 75 1.91 17.75 3.23
CA ALA A 75 0.91 18.25 2.33
C ALA A 75 1.08 19.74 2.01
N GLN A 76 1.48 20.59 2.96
CA GLN A 76 1.80 22.00 2.70
C GLN A 76 3.00 22.20 1.78
N ARG A 77 4.05 21.39 1.92
CA ARG A 77 5.21 21.39 1.00
C ARG A 77 4.78 21.00 -0.42
N TYR A 78 3.66 20.28 -0.57
CA TYR A 78 3.18 19.72 -1.82
C TYR A 78 1.93 20.44 -2.40
N THR A 79 1.27 21.29 -1.62
CA THR A 79 0.06 22.07 -1.99
C THR A 79 0.27 23.58 -1.90
N SER A 80 1.50 24.07 -1.74
CA SER A 80 1.75 25.51 -1.77
C SER A 80 1.10 26.12 -3.03
N GLU A 81 0.21 27.09 -2.83
CA GLU A 81 -0.44 27.94 -3.85
C GLU A 81 0.57 28.50 -4.90
N GLN A 82 1.87 28.46 -4.60
CA GLN A 82 2.95 28.77 -5.52
C GLN A 82 3.01 27.86 -6.75
N LEU A 83 2.46 26.63 -6.70
CA LEU A 83 2.44 25.69 -7.84
C LEU A 83 1.22 25.85 -8.75
N GLU A 84 0.09 26.41 -8.26
CA GLU A 84 -1.10 26.62 -9.10
C GLU A 84 -0.95 27.84 -10.02
N ASN A 85 -0.18 28.86 -9.62
CA ASN A 85 0.04 30.07 -10.40
C ASN A 85 1.29 30.05 -11.32
N LYS A 86 2.01 28.93 -11.40
CA LYS A 86 3.23 28.79 -12.22
C LYS A 86 3.24 27.51 -13.06
N GLN A 87 2.24 27.35 -13.92
CA GLN A 87 2.17 26.18 -14.81
C GLN A 87 3.06 26.28 -16.07
N ASN A 88 3.80 27.38 -16.26
CA ASN A 88 4.53 27.64 -17.51
C ASN A 88 6.04 27.36 -17.46
N ASN A 89 6.64 27.07 -16.29
CA ASN A 89 8.08 26.79 -16.20
C ASN A 89 8.35 25.28 -15.99
N PRO A 90 9.13 24.62 -16.86
CA PRO A 90 9.50 23.21 -16.72
C PRO A 90 10.02 22.80 -15.33
N ILE A 91 10.74 23.68 -14.62
CA ILE A 91 11.29 23.35 -13.29
C ILE A 91 10.20 23.18 -12.23
N ASP A 92 9.10 23.93 -12.33
CA ASP A 92 7.99 23.85 -11.39
C ASP A 92 7.23 22.53 -11.57
N ILE A 93 7.10 22.07 -12.82
CA ILE A 93 6.53 20.75 -13.16
C ILE A 93 7.40 19.63 -12.59
N ILE A 94 8.73 19.69 -12.79
CA ILE A 94 9.67 18.69 -12.23
C ILE A 94 9.60 18.67 -10.71
N THR A 95 9.59 19.84 -10.07
CA THR A 95 9.52 19.98 -8.61
C THR A 95 8.23 19.37 -8.07
N LYS A 96 7.09 19.64 -8.71
CA LYS A 96 5.80 19.02 -8.38
C LYS A 96 5.84 17.50 -8.48
N ILE A 97 6.40 16.96 -9.56
CA ILE A 97 6.53 15.51 -9.76
C ILE A 97 7.41 14.87 -8.67
N TYR A 98 8.58 15.45 -8.40
CA TYR A 98 9.50 14.95 -7.36
C TYR A 98 8.82 14.89 -5.99
N HIS A 99 8.17 15.97 -5.60
CA HIS A 99 7.48 16.11 -4.34
C HIS A 99 6.31 15.13 -4.19
N HIS A 100 5.57 14.91 -5.28
CA HIS A 100 4.54 13.89 -5.33
C HIS A 100 5.12 12.49 -5.11
N TYR A 101 6.22 12.13 -5.77
CA TYR A 101 6.91 10.85 -5.52
C TYR A 101 7.40 10.72 -4.08
N ALA A 102 8.04 11.75 -3.53
CA ALA A 102 8.56 11.73 -2.16
C ALA A 102 7.44 11.45 -1.15
N PHE A 103 6.31 12.15 -1.28
CA PHE A 103 5.13 11.88 -0.45
C PHE A 103 4.65 10.44 -0.57
N GLU A 104 4.49 9.95 -1.80
CA GLU A 104 3.91 8.63 -2.04
C GLU A 104 4.80 7.51 -1.52
N LEU A 105 6.11 7.60 -1.73
CA LEU A 105 7.09 6.66 -1.22
C LEU A 105 7.11 6.66 0.32
N GLU A 106 7.05 7.84 0.94
CA GLU A 106 6.98 7.95 2.40
C GLU A 106 5.69 7.32 2.95
N GLN A 107 4.53 7.60 2.35
CA GLN A 107 3.28 6.95 2.76
C GLN A 107 3.34 5.44 2.56
N THR A 108 3.95 4.96 1.47
CA THR A 108 4.12 3.53 1.22
C THR A 108 4.95 2.88 2.33
N TYR A 109 6.08 3.49 2.68
CA TYR A 109 6.95 3.02 3.75
C TYR A 109 6.23 2.96 5.11
N LEU A 110 5.49 4.03 5.46
CA LEU A 110 4.74 4.10 6.72
C LEU A 110 3.59 3.08 6.82
N ASN A 111 3.10 2.55 5.70
CA ASN A 111 2.04 1.54 5.66
C ASN A 111 2.57 0.09 5.67
N ILE A 112 3.89 -0.11 5.75
CA ILE A 112 4.48 -1.46 5.79
C ILE A 112 4.17 -2.12 7.12
N GLU A 113 3.55 -3.29 7.04
CA GLU A 113 3.40 -4.22 8.15
C GLU A 113 4.41 -5.36 7.95
N ILE A 114 5.48 -5.38 8.74
CA ILE A 114 6.60 -6.32 8.53
C ILE A 114 6.17 -7.78 8.56
N ASP A 115 5.23 -8.14 9.44
CA ASP A 115 4.68 -9.50 9.55
C ASP A 115 4.07 -9.98 8.22
N ASN A 116 3.40 -9.09 7.49
CA ASN A 116 2.83 -9.41 6.17
C ASN A 116 3.93 -9.69 5.15
N PHE A 117 5.04 -8.94 5.20
CA PHE A 117 6.19 -9.15 4.33
C PHE A 117 6.92 -10.45 4.68
N GLU A 118 7.08 -10.77 5.97
CA GLU A 118 7.68 -12.04 6.40
C GLU A 118 6.88 -13.25 5.93
N ILE A 119 5.56 -13.21 6.05
CA ILE A 119 4.68 -14.27 5.53
C ILE A 119 4.84 -14.38 4.01
N ALA A 120 4.86 -13.25 3.31
CA ALA A 120 5.00 -13.21 1.86
C ALA A 120 6.31 -13.84 1.38
N ILE A 121 7.46 -13.47 1.95
CA ILE A 121 8.75 -14.05 1.55
C ILE A 121 8.84 -15.53 1.91
N ASN A 122 8.23 -15.97 3.01
CA ASN A 122 8.16 -17.39 3.36
C ASN A 122 7.32 -18.17 2.34
N TRP A 123 6.18 -17.61 1.88
CA TRP A 123 5.34 -18.23 0.88
C TRP A 123 6.04 -18.32 -0.48
N ILE A 124 6.74 -17.25 -0.88
CA ILE A 124 7.56 -17.25 -2.10
C ILE A 124 8.64 -18.34 -2.02
N HIS A 125 9.40 -18.37 -0.93
CA HIS A 125 10.54 -19.28 -0.81
C HIS A 125 10.15 -20.76 -0.83
N ASN A 126 9.03 -21.11 -0.20
CA ASN A 126 8.58 -22.50 -0.10
C ASN A 126 7.72 -22.95 -1.29
N SER A 127 7.47 -22.09 -2.28
CA SER A 127 6.62 -22.43 -3.41
C SER A 127 7.36 -23.27 -4.46
N SER A 128 6.67 -24.24 -5.05
CA SER A 128 7.21 -25.04 -6.16
C SER A 128 7.23 -24.22 -7.45
N GLN A 129 6.16 -23.46 -7.66
CA GLN A 129 5.96 -22.58 -8.80
C GLN A 129 5.25 -21.30 -8.35
N ILE A 130 5.60 -20.20 -8.99
CA ILE A 130 4.98 -18.89 -8.78
C ILE A 130 4.27 -18.47 -10.07
N ILE A 131 2.95 -18.36 -10.01
CA ILE A 131 2.16 -17.83 -11.13
C ILE A 131 1.81 -16.38 -10.82
N ILE A 132 2.31 -15.47 -11.65
CA ILE A 132 2.16 -14.02 -11.48
C ILE A 132 1.11 -13.52 -12.47
N TYR A 133 0.09 -12.82 -11.98
CA TYR A 133 -0.97 -12.25 -12.80
C TYR A 133 -1.25 -10.79 -12.45
N GLY A 134 -1.38 -9.96 -13.49
CA GLY A 134 -1.94 -8.62 -13.36
C GLY A 134 -2.47 -8.07 -14.69
N PRO A 135 -3.53 -7.26 -14.69
CA PRO A 135 -4.10 -6.68 -15.90
C PRO A 135 -3.24 -5.54 -16.48
N SER A 136 -3.14 -5.48 -17.82
CA SER A 136 -2.59 -4.38 -18.65
C SER A 136 -1.43 -3.59 -18.02
N ASP A 137 -1.74 -2.46 -17.38
CA ASP A 137 -0.77 -1.44 -16.97
C ASP A 137 0.09 -1.89 -15.78
N SER A 138 -0.35 -2.92 -15.06
CA SER A 138 0.42 -3.55 -13.97
C SER A 138 1.61 -4.37 -14.45
N ASN A 139 1.67 -4.69 -15.75
CA ASN A 139 2.70 -5.57 -16.30
C ASN A 139 4.12 -5.09 -16.06
N ILE A 140 4.37 -3.78 -16.00
CA ILE A 140 5.76 -3.29 -15.89
C ILE A 140 6.35 -3.62 -14.52
N PHE A 141 5.64 -3.38 -13.43
CA PHE A 141 6.19 -3.66 -12.10
C PHE A 141 6.19 -5.18 -11.83
N LEU A 142 5.18 -5.92 -12.33
CA LEU A 142 5.15 -7.38 -12.23
C LEU A 142 6.26 -8.04 -13.06
N LYS A 143 6.63 -7.48 -14.21
CA LYS A 143 7.81 -7.91 -14.99
C LYS A 143 9.10 -7.75 -14.19
N ASN A 144 9.26 -6.61 -13.50
CA ASN A 144 10.42 -6.41 -12.62
C ASN A 144 10.44 -7.43 -11.48
N PHE A 145 9.29 -7.69 -10.86
CA PHE A 145 9.24 -8.66 -9.77
C PHE A 145 9.49 -10.10 -10.28
N ASN A 146 8.94 -10.46 -11.43
CA ASN A 146 9.24 -11.71 -12.11
C ASN A 146 10.74 -11.84 -12.41
N PHE A 147 11.39 -10.78 -12.89
CA PHE A 147 12.82 -10.76 -13.13
C PHE A 147 13.62 -11.01 -11.84
N TYR A 148 13.29 -10.30 -10.74
CA TYR A 148 13.92 -10.50 -9.43
C TYR A 148 13.77 -11.93 -8.91
N LEU A 149 12.57 -12.52 -9.01
CA LEU A 149 12.34 -13.89 -8.58
C LEU A 149 13.13 -14.91 -9.43
N ASN A 150 13.22 -14.69 -10.74
CA ASN A 150 14.06 -15.53 -11.62
C ASN A 150 15.56 -15.40 -11.30
N LEU A 151 16.06 -14.20 -10.97
CA LEU A 151 17.44 -14.01 -10.52
C LEU A 151 17.75 -14.85 -9.27
N LEU A 152 16.76 -15.01 -8.37
CA LEU A 152 16.84 -15.87 -7.19
C LEU A 152 16.51 -17.34 -7.48
N ARG A 153 16.38 -17.72 -8.76
CA ARG A 153 16.12 -19.09 -9.25
C ARG A 153 14.75 -19.66 -8.85
N TYR A 154 13.78 -18.83 -8.52
CA TYR A 154 12.39 -19.28 -8.36
C TYR A 154 11.76 -19.56 -9.72
N HIS A 155 10.95 -20.61 -9.82
CA HIS A 155 10.23 -20.94 -11.05
C HIS A 155 8.98 -20.07 -11.19
N THR A 156 9.01 -19.10 -12.10
CA THR A 156 7.92 -18.12 -12.27
C THR A 156 7.26 -18.21 -13.64
N ILE A 157 5.94 -18.03 -13.70
CA ILE A 157 5.18 -17.83 -14.95
C ILE A 157 4.41 -16.52 -14.85
N LEU A 158 4.77 -15.54 -15.68
CA LEU A 158 4.05 -14.27 -15.79
C LEU A 158 2.95 -14.34 -16.85
N ILE A 159 1.73 -13.95 -16.47
CA ILE A 159 0.55 -14.01 -17.31
C ILE A 159 -0.15 -12.65 -17.35
N ASN A 160 -0.48 -12.22 -18.56
CA ASN A 160 -1.11 -10.92 -18.80
C ASN A 160 -2.59 -11.05 -19.23
N TYR A 161 -3.05 -12.27 -19.50
CA TYR A 161 -4.40 -12.57 -19.97
C TYR A 161 -5.14 -13.47 -18.99
N PHE A 162 -6.33 -13.05 -18.60
CA PHE A 162 -7.14 -13.77 -17.62
C PHE A 162 -7.53 -15.19 -18.07
N SER A 163 -7.80 -15.39 -19.36
CA SER A 163 -8.13 -16.70 -19.91
C SER A 163 -7.01 -17.72 -19.75
N ILE A 164 -5.76 -17.30 -19.94
CA ILE A 164 -4.58 -18.15 -19.73
C ILE A 164 -4.41 -18.44 -18.24
N PHE A 165 -4.62 -17.43 -17.39
CA PHE A 165 -4.59 -17.62 -15.94
C PHE A 165 -5.61 -18.66 -15.48
N GLN A 166 -6.85 -18.61 -15.98
CA GLN A 166 -7.88 -19.61 -15.71
C GLN A 166 -7.49 -21.02 -16.14
N GLN A 167 -6.83 -21.19 -17.30
CA GLN A 167 -6.37 -22.50 -17.75
C GLN A 167 -5.29 -23.06 -16.81
N LEU A 168 -4.36 -22.22 -16.35
CA LEU A 168 -3.29 -22.65 -15.44
C LEU A 168 -3.79 -23.04 -14.06
N LEU A 169 -4.96 -22.53 -13.62
CA LEU A 169 -5.62 -23.00 -12.40
C LEU A 169 -5.90 -24.51 -12.42
N ALA A 170 -6.15 -25.09 -13.60
CA ALA A 170 -6.42 -26.52 -13.73
C ALA A 170 -5.19 -27.37 -13.39
N THR A 171 -3.99 -26.85 -13.68
CA THR A 171 -2.71 -27.54 -13.47
C THR A 171 -2.01 -27.19 -12.15
N THR A 172 -2.51 -26.19 -11.42
CA THR A 172 -1.92 -25.75 -10.15
C THR A 172 -2.02 -26.80 -9.05
N GLN A 173 -0.95 -26.92 -8.26
CA GLN A 173 -0.81 -27.81 -7.10
C GLN A 173 -0.82 -27.04 -5.76
N GLU A 174 -0.97 -27.76 -4.64
CA GLU A 174 -1.10 -27.16 -3.29
C GLU A 174 0.12 -26.31 -2.87
N ASN A 175 1.32 -26.63 -3.36
CA ASN A 175 2.55 -25.90 -3.05
C ASN A 175 2.86 -24.75 -4.03
N ASP A 176 1.98 -24.47 -4.98
CA ASP A 176 2.16 -23.33 -5.88
C ASP A 176 1.70 -22.03 -5.18
N LEU A 177 2.24 -20.92 -5.65
CA LEU A 177 1.89 -19.58 -5.17
C LEU A 177 1.33 -18.74 -6.31
N PHE A 178 0.22 -18.06 -6.05
CA PHE A 178 -0.26 -16.99 -6.92
C PHE A 178 0.20 -15.63 -6.41
N ILE A 179 0.82 -14.84 -7.28
CA ILE A 179 1.04 -13.41 -7.03
C ILE A 179 0.07 -12.63 -7.92
N ILE A 180 -0.85 -11.91 -7.30
CA ILE A 180 -1.94 -11.24 -8.01
C ILE A 180 -1.92 -9.75 -7.70
N TYR A 181 -2.03 -8.91 -8.73
CA TYR A 181 -2.24 -7.47 -8.58
C TYR A 181 -3.67 -7.04 -8.87
N LEU A 182 -4.31 -6.39 -7.90
CA LEU A 182 -5.65 -5.83 -8.01
C LEU A 182 -5.68 -4.39 -7.49
N TYR A 183 -5.75 -3.43 -8.40
CA TYR A 183 -5.67 -2.00 -8.07
C TYR A 183 -7.00 -1.31 -7.74
N HIS A 184 -8.14 -1.86 -8.16
CA HIS A 184 -9.45 -1.24 -7.98
C HIS A 184 -10.54 -2.23 -7.60
N GLU A 185 -11.48 -1.76 -6.77
CA GLU A 185 -12.66 -2.53 -6.36
C GLU A 185 -13.56 -2.94 -7.54
N GLN A 186 -13.53 -2.19 -8.65
CA GLN A 186 -14.29 -2.57 -9.86
C GLN A 186 -13.71 -3.82 -10.55
N LEU A 187 -12.43 -4.13 -10.34
CA LEU A 187 -11.84 -5.37 -10.82
C LEU A 187 -12.38 -6.58 -10.06
N ILE A 188 -12.96 -6.42 -8.86
CA ILE A 188 -13.65 -7.47 -8.09
C ILE A 188 -14.90 -7.99 -8.83
N LYS A 189 -15.39 -7.32 -9.88
CA LYS A 189 -16.53 -7.75 -10.72
C LYS A 189 -16.20 -8.81 -11.78
N LEU A 190 -14.92 -9.03 -12.10
CA LEU A 190 -14.48 -10.22 -12.85
C LEU A 190 -14.60 -11.47 -11.94
N PRO A 191 -14.48 -12.72 -12.42
CA PRO A 191 -14.74 -13.94 -11.62
C PRO A 191 -13.64 -14.24 -10.58
N TRP A 192 -13.20 -13.22 -9.84
CA TRP A 192 -12.28 -13.33 -8.72
C TRP A 192 -12.90 -14.07 -7.54
N ARG A 193 -14.22 -13.96 -7.34
CA ARG A 193 -14.90 -14.76 -6.30
C ARG A 193 -14.75 -16.25 -6.56
N GLU A 194 -14.96 -16.66 -7.81
CA GLU A 194 -14.75 -18.03 -8.25
C GLU A 194 -13.28 -18.42 -8.11
N LEU A 195 -12.34 -17.50 -8.40
CA LEU A 195 -10.92 -17.74 -8.21
C LEU A 195 -10.52 -17.91 -6.74
N TYR A 196 -11.05 -17.06 -5.86
CA TYR A 196 -10.85 -17.16 -4.41
C TYR A 196 -11.42 -18.46 -3.87
N GLN A 197 -12.61 -18.84 -4.35
CA GLN A 197 -13.24 -20.10 -3.99
C GLN A 197 -12.39 -21.28 -4.47
N LEU A 198 -11.94 -21.27 -5.72
CA LEU A 198 -11.11 -22.33 -6.28
C LEU A 198 -9.75 -22.43 -5.57
N ALA A 199 -9.12 -21.31 -5.27
CA ALA A 199 -7.86 -21.28 -4.52
C ALA A 199 -8.07 -21.79 -3.09
N HIS A 200 -9.19 -21.45 -2.45
CA HIS A 200 -9.55 -21.97 -1.13
C HIS A 200 -9.80 -23.49 -1.18
N GLU A 201 -10.55 -23.98 -2.18
CA GLU A 201 -10.83 -25.41 -2.39
C GLU A 201 -9.54 -26.21 -2.63
N LYS A 202 -8.63 -25.67 -3.44
CA LYS A 202 -7.33 -26.28 -3.75
C LYS A 202 -6.22 -25.97 -2.73
N LYS A 203 -6.53 -25.20 -1.69
CA LYS A 203 -5.59 -24.74 -0.65
C LYS A 203 -4.36 -23.98 -1.17
N ILE A 204 -4.49 -23.33 -2.33
CA ILE A 204 -3.42 -22.57 -2.96
C ILE A 204 -3.25 -21.23 -2.24
N LYS A 205 -2.00 -20.85 -2.01
CA LYS A 205 -1.66 -19.55 -1.42
C LYS A 205 -1.69 -18.44 -2.46
N ILE A 206 -2.21 -17.28 -2.06
CA ILE A 206 -2.34 -16.07 -2.87
C ILE A 206 -1.67 -14.91 -2.13
N LEU A 207 -0.59 -14.40 -2.70
CA LEU A 207 -0.02 -13.10 -2.35
C LEU A 207 -0.70 -12.02 -3.19
N LEU A 208 -1.52 -11.20 -2.53
CA LEU A 208 -2.35 -10.19 -3.18
C LEU A 208 -1.79 -8.78 -2.98
N PHE A 209 -1.36 -8.15 -4.06
CA PHE A 209 -1.00 -6.73 -4.11
C PHE A 209 -2.27 -5.91 -4.38
N THR A 210 -2.72 -5.14 -3.40
CA THR A 210 -3.94 -4.32 -3.54
C THR A 210 -3.97 -3.14 -2.58
N ASN A 211 -4.71 -2.10 -2.93
CA ASN A 211 -5.06 -0.98 -2.04
C ASN A 211 -6.42 -1.18 -1.33
N SER A 212 -7.11 -2.31 -1.59
CA SER A 212 -8.43 -2.58 -1.04
C SER A 212 -8.37 -3.03 0.42
N ASN A 213 -9.24 -2.44 1.22
CA ASN A 213 -9.43 -2.81 2.63
C ASN A 213 -10.53 -3.85 2.85
N LYS A 214 -11.28 -4.20 1.79
CA LYS A 214 -12.37 -5.19 1.87
C LYS A 214 -11.85 -6.61 1.97
N ILE A 215 -10.67 -6.86 1.40
CA ILE A 215 -10.02 -8.17 1.43
C ILE A 215 -9.12 -8.25 2.67
N LYS A 216 -9.33 -9.29 3.48
CA LYS A 216 -8.61 -9.56 4.72
C LYS A 216 -7.64 -10.71 4.52
N ASN A 217 -6.55 -10.69 5.29
CA ASN A 217 -5.61 -11.80 5.36
C ASN A 217 -6.30 -13.02 5.96
N ASN A 218 -5.92 -14.20 5.49
CA ASN A 218 -6.29 -15.50 6.05
C ASN A 218 -5.20 -16.53 5.72
N ASN A 219 -5.44 -17.80 6.02
CA ASN A 219 -4.44 -18.87 5.83
C ASN A 219 -3.98 -19.06 4.37
N PHE A 220 -4.78 -18.63 3.40
CA PHE A 220 -4.52 -18.78 1.97
C PHE A 220 -4.28 -17.43 1.27
N ILE A 221 -4.64 -16.30 1.89
CA ILE A 221 -4.52 -14.98 1.28
C ILE A 221 -3.66 -14.10 2.18
N GLN A 222 -2.53 -13.66 1.65
CA GLN A 222 -1.68 -12.65 2.27
C GLN A 222 -1.75 -11.39 1.44
N LYS A 223 -2.22 -10.29 2.04
CA LYS A 223 -2.26 -8.98 1.39
C LYS A 223 -0.95 -8.23 1.57
N ILE A 224 -0.50 -7.60 0.50
CA ILE A 224 0.51 -6.55 0.50
C ILE A 224 -0.19 -5.25 0.10
N THR A 225 -0.35 -4.35 1.08
CA THR A 225 -1.08 -3.10 0.90
C THR A 225 -0.26 -2.14 0.06
N LEU A 226 -0.87 -1.65 -1.03
CA LEU A 226 -0.30 -0.60 -1.88
C LEU A 226 -0.86 0.77 -1.53
N THR A 227 -0.10 1.83 -1.81
CA THR A 227 -0.50 3.20 -1.49
C THR A 227 -1.75 3.63 -2.25
N LYS A 228 -2.68 4.27 -1.51
CA LYS A 228 -3.95 4.77 -2.04
C LYS A 228 -3.73 6.06 -2.85
N LYS A 229 -4.15 6.05 -4.11
CA LYS A 229 -3.99 7.15 -5.08
C LYS A 229 -4.97 8.33 -4.92
N GLU A 230 -5.87 8.33 -3.96
CA GLU A 230 -6.94 9.34 -3.83
C GLU A 230 -6.48 10.78 -3.48
N LEU A 231 -5.20 11.11 -3.61
CA LEU A 231 -4.69 12.49 -3.53
C LEU A 231 -4.06 12.97 -4.85
N ALA A 232 -4.04 12.14 -5.89
CA ALA A 232 -3.49 12.48 -7.21
C ALA A 232 -4.61 12.73 -8.23
N ASP A 233 -5.47 13.71 -7.96
CA ASP A 233 -6.27 14.32 -9.02
C ASP A 233 -5.30 15.07 -9.95
N ASN A 234 -4.81 14.34 -10.96
CA ASN A 234 -4.51 14.78 -12.33
C ASN A 234 -3.32 14.07 -13.00
N ASN A 235 -2.48 13.27 -12.32
CA ASN A 235 -1.38 12.54 -12.96
C ASN A 235 -1.31 11.08 -12.50
N ALA A 236 -2.14 10.25 -13.11
CA ALA A 236 -2.69 9.08 -12.45
C ALA A 236 -1.83 7.80 -12.55
N ASN A 237 -0.89 7.65 -13.49
CA ASN A 237 -0.35 6.31 -13.79
C ASN A 237 1.13 6.10 -13.44
N PHE A 238 1.92 7.16 -13.33
CA PHE A 238 3.36 7.04 -13.06
C PHE A 238 3.70 6.92 -11.57
N THR A 239 2.86 7.46 -10.70
CA THR A 239 3.25 7.65 -9.30
C THR A 239 3.06 6.37 -8.49
N SER A 240 1.95 5.64 -8.73
CA SER A 240 1.72 4.29 -8.19
C SER A 240 2.80 3.28 -8.58
N TYR A 241 3.48 3.50 -9.71
CA TYR A 241 4.55 2.63 -10.16
C TYR A 241 5.77 2.66 -9.23
N ALA A 242 6.24 3.83 -8.79
CA ALA A 242 7.41 3.91 -7.90
C ALA A 242 7.14 3.25 -6.55
N SER A 243 5.94 3.44 -5.98
CA SER A 243 5.52 2.78 -4.74
C SER A 243 5.42 1.27 -4.88
N ASN A 244 4.90 0.78 -6.01
CA ASN A 244 4.86 -0.65 -6.33
C ASN A 244 6.27 -1.21 -6.48
N LEU A 245 7.18 -0.48 -7.16
CA LEU A 245 8.58 -0.86 -7.29
C LEU A 245 9.29 -0.91 -5.94
N MET A 246 9.09 0.09 -5.09
CA MET A 246 9.69 0.10 -3.76
C MET A 246 9.21 -1.11 -2.93
N THR A 247 7.93 -1.42 -2.99
CA THR A 247 7.34 -2.61 -2.33
C THR A 247 7.99 -3.91 -2.80
N ILE A 248 8.13 -4.13 -4.11
CA ILE A 248 8.75 -5.37 -4.62
C ILE A 248 10.26 -5.40 -4.35
N ASN A 249 10.93 -4.25 -4.32
CA ASN A 249 12.35 -4.16 -3.93
C ASN A 249 12.51 -4.59 -2.47
N PHE A 250 11.64 -4.15 -1.56
CA PHE A 250 11.68 -4.62 -0.17
C PHE A 250 11.47 -6.12 -0.06
N LEU A 251 10.51 -6.71 -0.78
CA LEU A 251 10.33 -8.16 -0.80
C LEU A 251 11.57 -8.88 -1.34
N PHE A 252 12.18 -8.36 -2.40
CA PHE A 252 13.40 -8.92 -2.98
C PHE A 252 14.58 -8.89 -2.02
N GLU A 253 14.87 -7.72 -1.43
CA GLU A 253 15.97 -7.58 -0.46
C GLU A 253 15.76 -8.47 0.77
N LEU A 254 14.52 -8.60 1.25
CA LEU A 254 14.18 -9.51 2.34
C LEU A 254 14.35 -10.99 1.95
N LEU A 255 13.97 -11.38 0.73
CA LEU A 255 14.24 -12.74 0.21
C LEU A 255 15.74 -13.02 0.15
N VAL A 256 16.52 -12.05 -0.33
CA VAL A 256 17.99 -12.16 -0.42
C VAL A 256 18.58 -12.33 0.97
N ALA A 257 18.25 -11.42 1.88
CA ALA A 257 18.78 -11.41 3.25
C ALA A 257 18.42 -12.68 4.03
N LYS A 258 17.21 -13.23 3.83
CA LYS A 258 16.74 -14.38 4.61
C LYS A 258 17.15 -15.73 4.01
N TYR A 259 17.11 -15.86 2.68
CA TYR A 259 17.22 -17.17 2.01
C TYR A 259 18.37 -17.29 1.02
N HIS A 260 18.99 -16.17 0.61
CA HIS A 260 20.06 -16.16 -0.39
C HIS A 260 21.32 -15.40 0.10
N LEU A 261 21.70 -15.62 1.36
CA LEU A 261 22.83 -14.95 2.03
C LEU A 261 24.17 -15.04 1.26
N THR A 262 24.40 -16.13 0.54
CA THR A 262 25.62 -16.30 -0.27
C THR A 262 25.68 -15.36 -1.48
N LEU A 263 24.53 -14.96 -2.04
CA LEU A 263 24.45 -13.92 -3.06
C LEU A 263 24.67 -12.54 -2.43
N TYR A 264 24.11 -12.29 -1.25
CA TYR A 264 24.29 -11.04 -0.52
C TYR A 264 25.77 -10.75 -0.21
N GLN A 265 26.49 -11.73 0.33
CA GLN A 265 27.93 -11.60 0.63
C GLN A 265 28.77 -11.33 -0.63
N LYS A 266 28.42 -11.92 -1.77
CA LYS A 266 29.11 -11.67 -3.05
C LYS A 266 28.88 -10.25 -3.56
N TRP A 267 27.67 -9.70 -3.42
CA TRP A 267 27.38 -8.32 -3.81
C TRP A 267 28.07 -7.30 -2.91
N GLU A 268 28.15 -7.54 -1.60
CA GLU A 268 28.90 -6.66 -0.70
C GLU A 268 30.40 -6.68 -1.01
N ALA A 269 30.97 -7.86 -1.29
CA ALA A 269 32.37 -7.97 -1.68
C ALA A 269 32.70 -7.23 -2.99
N GLN A 270 31.73 -7.13 -3.92
CA GLN A 270 31.87 -6.38 -5.17
C GLN A 270 31.75 -4.86 -4.99
N LYS A 271 31.06 -4.38 -3.95
CA LYS A 271 30.96 -2.93 -3.65
C LYS A 271 32.20 -2.37 -2.97
N ASN A 272 33.02 -3.22 -2.36
CA ASN A 272 34.23 -2.86 -1.63
C ASN A 272 35.52 -3.00 -2.47
N ASN A 273 35.39 -3.33 -3.76
CA ASN A 273 36.45 -3.36 -4.77
C ASN A 273 36.19 -2.30 -5.83
#